data_AF-A0A2E7BKS3-F1
#
_entry.id   AF-A0A2E7BKS3-F1
#
_cell.length_a   1.000
_cell.length_b   1.000
_cell.length_c   1.000
_cell.angle_alpha   90.00
_cell.angle_beta   90.00
_cell.angle_gamma   90.00
#
_symmetry.space_group_name_H-M   'P 1'
#
loop_
_entity.id
_entity.type
_entity.pdbx_description
1 polymer ?
#
loop_
_entity_poly.entity_id
_entity_poly.type
_entity_poly.pdbx_seq_one_letter_code
_entity_poly.pdbx_strand_id
1 'polypeptide(L)'
;MLRATNSGAGDFNSMFTHTRTLIVTLTFTLAAFAALSAHMAYSKSVPAQNATLSKSPSELQVWFTQDPEPAVSRLSLQGPTGEISLGKTIVDKDRSIAASVENSLSPGSYIVSWRSAGDDGHVLRGEFSFTVLAAN
;
A
#
# COMPACT_ATOMS: atom_id res chain seq x y z
N MET A 1 -30.37 72.85 30.41
CA MET A 1 -29.37 72.51 29.38
C MET A 1 -28.17 71.93 30.10
N LEU A 2 -27.98 70.60 30.10
CA LEU A 2 -26.67 69.92 30.16
C LEU A 2 -26.85 68.40 30.06
N ARG A 3 -26.03 67.84 29.18
CA ARG A 3 -26.02 66.50 28.57
C ARG A 3 -25.75 65.38 29.57
N ALA A 4 -26.41 64.25 29.38
CA ALA A 4 -25.92 62.95 29.83
C ALA A 4 -24.81 62.44 28.89
N THR A 5 -23.77 61.81 29.43
CA THR A 5 -23.06 60.71 28.75
C THR A 5 -22.50 59.75 29.79
N ASN A 6 -23.10 58.55 29.85
CA ASN A 6 -22.54 57.37 30.50
C ASN A 6 -21.61 56.70 29.49
N SER A 7 -20.34 56.45 29.83
CA SER A 7 -19.39 55.76 28.94
C SER A 7 -18.46 54.88 29.76
N GLY A 8 -18.45 53.58 29.43
CA GLY A 8 -17.42 52.66 29.91
C GLY A 8 -17.90 51.27 30.29
N ALA A 9 -18.68 50.59 29.45
CA ALA A 9 -18.73 49.13 29.47
C ALA A 9 -17.79 48.64 28.36
N GLY A 10 -16.60 48.18 28.73
CA GLY A 10 -15.65 47.58 27.81
C GLY A 10 -16.19 46.24 27.29
N ASP A 11 -16.16 46.05 25.97
CA ASP A 11 -16.71 44.90 25.27
C ASP A 11 -15.87 43.63 25.50
N PHE A 12 -16.08 42.97 26.65
CA PHE A 12 -15.48 41.67 26.99
C PHE A 12 -15.76 40.57 25.95
N ASN A 13 -16.76 40.75 25.08
CA ASN A 13 -17.15 39.77 24.07
C ASN A 13 -16.17 39.66 22.88
N SER A 14 -15.29 40.64 22.66
CA SER A 14 -14.36 40.63 21.52
C SER A 14 -13.18 39.67 21.72
N MET A 15 -12.67 39.53 22.96
CA MET A 15 -11.53 38.64 23.27
C MET A 15 -11.84 37.15 23.12
N PHE A 16 -13.08 36.72 23.41
CA PHE A 16 -13.49 35.32 23.32
C PHE A 16 -13.78 34.84 21.89
N THR A 17 -14.09 35.78 20.99
CA THR A 17 -14.42 35.45 19.60
C THR A 17 -13.15 35.12 18.80
N HIS A 18 -12.04 35.83 19.05
CA HIS A 18 -10.75 35.56 18.40
C HIS A 18 -10.04 34.30 18.90
N THR A 19 -10.14 33.97 20.19
CA THR A 19 -9.55 32.74 20.76
C THR A 19 -10.26 31.48 20.27
N ARG A 20 -11.59 31.52 20.09
CA ARG A 20 -12.36 30.40 19.53
C ARG A 20 -12.01 30.13 18.06
N THR A 21 -11.84 31.18 17.25
CA THR A 21 -11.41 31.03 15.85
C THR A 21 -9.99 30.46 15.74
N LEU A 22 -9.07 30.87 16.61
CA LEU A 22 -7.69 30.36 16.63
C LEU A 22 -7.62 28.87 17.00
N ILE A 23 -8.41 28.41 17.97
CA ILE A 23 -8.42 27.01 18.40
C ILE A 23 -9.05 26.09 17.34
N VAL A 24 -10.15 26.51 16.70
CA VAL A 24 -10.79 25.75 15.61
C VAL A 24 -9.88 25.65 14.39
N THR A 25 -9.15 26.72 14.05
CA THR A 25 -8.19 26.70 12.93
C THR A 25 -7.01 25.78 13.20
N LEU A 26 -6.48 25.77 14.45
CA LEU A 26 -5.35 24.93 14.85
C LEU A 26 -5.70 23.43 14.93
N THR A 27 -6.94 23.09 15.32
CA THR A 27 -7.40 21.69 15.32
C THR A 27 -7.66 21.17 13.90
N PHE A 28 -8.13 22.02 12.99
CA PHE A 28 -8.35 21.64 11.59
C PHE A 28 -7.03 21.40 10.83
N THR A 29 -5.98 22.18 11.09
CA THR A 29 -4.66 21.98 10.47
C THR A 29 -3.93 20.75 11.01
N LEU A 30 -4.08 20.41 12.29
CA LEU A 30 -3.43 19.23 12.87
C LEU A 30 -4.09 17.91 12.44
N ALA A 31 -5.40 17.92 12.18
CA ALA A 31 -6.12 16.76 11.63
C ALA A 31 -5.74 16.47 10.16
N ALA A 32 -5.33 17.49 9.40
CA ALA A 32 -4.95 17.34 7.99
C ALA A 32 -3.61 16.61 7.77
N PHE A 33 -2.76 16.51 8.79
CA PHE A 33 -1.42 15.90 8.66
C PHE A 33 -1.38 14.40 8.96
N ALA A 34 -2.47 13.80 9.44
CA ALA A 34 -2.48 12.41 9.92
C ALA A 34 -2.64 11.34 8.83
N ALA A 35 -2.83 11.72 7.56
CA ALA A 35 -3.26 10.80 6.50
C ALA A 35 -2.22 10.51 5.39
N LEU A 36 -0.95 10.89 5.54
CA LEU A 36 0.09 10.61 4.53
C LEU A 36 0.94 9.39 4.90
N SER A 37 0.33 8.21 5.02
CA SER A 37 1.07 6.96 4.81
C SER A 37 0.85 6.55 3.35
N ALA A 38 1.55 7.26 2.46
CA ALA A 38 1.37 7.15 1.02
C ALA A 38 2.15 5.98 0.41
N HIS A 39 3.04 5.35 1.19
CA HIS A 39 3.90 4.28 0.68
C HIS A 39 3.22 2.91 0.79
N MET A 40 3.09 2.26 -0.35
CA MET A 40 2.77 0.83 -0.47
C MET A 40 3.79 -0.01 0.33
N ALA A 41 3.35 -1.13 0.91
CA ALA A 41 4.23 -2.14 1.49
C ALA A 41 3.75 -3.55 1.14
N TYR A 42 4.70 -4.49 1.02
CA TYR A 42 4.42 -5.91 0.91
C TYR A 42 3.75 -6.43 2.20
N SER A 43 2.66 -7.18 2.05
CA SER A 43 1.92 -7.78 3.17
C SER A 43 2.15 -9.28 3.28
N LYS A 44 1.91 -10.02 2.20
CA LYS A 44 2.04 -11.49 2.14
C LYS A 44 2.10 -11.97 0.69
N SER A 45 2.41 -13.24 0.51
CA SER A 45 2.41 -13.89 -0.80
C SER A 45 1.80 -15.29 -0.76
N VAL A 46 1.41 -15.77 -1.92
CA VAL A 46 1.09 -17.17 -2.21
C VAL A 46 1.91 -17.56 -3.44
N PRO A 47 2.77 -18.60 -3.37
CA PRO A 47 3.19 -19.31 -2.17
C PRO A 47 3.74 -18.38 -1.08
N ALA A 48 3.59 -18.76 0.19
CA ALA A 48 4.15 -17.98 1.29
C ALA A 48 5.68 -17.91 1.16
N GLN A 49 6.27 -16.81 1.62
CA GLN A 49 7.72 -16.66 1.66
C GLN A 49 8.36 -17.84 2.40
N ASN A 50 9.37 -18.44 1.78
CA ASN A 50 10.10 -19.62 2.22
C ASN A 50 9.24 -20.88 2.36
N ALA A 51 8.08 -20.95 1.69
CA ALA A 51 7.25 -22.15 1.70
C ALA A 51 7.93 -23.30 0.96
N THR A 52 7.72 -24.52 1.48
CA THR A 52 8.06 -25.77 0.80
C THR A 52 6.76 -26.44 0.35
N LEU A 53 6.59 -26.58 -0.97
CA LEU A 53 5.41 -27.13 -1.61
C LEU A 53 5.65 -28.58 -2.03
N SER A 54 4.66 -29.45 -1.79
CA SER A 54 4.70 -30.82 -2.28
C SER A 54 4.49 -30.94 -3.79
N LYS A 55 3.91 -29.91 -4.43
CA LYS A 55 3.61 -29.85 -5.86
C LYS A 55 3.76 -28.43 -6.40
N SER A 56 3.82 -28.30 -7.73
CA SER A 56 3.78 -27.00 -8.41
C SER A 56 2.55 -26.17 -8.01
N PRO A 57 2.69 -24.87 -7.70
CA PRO A 57 1.55 -23.96 -7.58
C PRO A 57 0.95 -23.70 -8.97
N SER A 58 -0.33 -23.34 -9.02
CA SER A 58 -1.00 -22.88 -10.24
C SER A 58 -0.94 -21.36 -10.44
N GLU A 59 -0.56 -20.63 -9.40
CA GLU A 59 -0.59 -19.17 -9.35
C GLU A 59 0.44 -18.64 -8.37
N LEU A 60 0.95 -17.45 -8.69
CA LEU A 60 1.70 -16.59 -7.79
C LEU A 60 0.87 -15.35 -7.49
N GLN A 61 0.79 -14.95 -6.22
CA GLN A 61 0.05 -13.77 -5.80
C GLN A 61 0.78 -13.02 -4.69
N VAL A 62 0.75 -11.70 -4.74
CA VAL A 62 1.38 -10.80 -3.76
C VAL A 62 0.37 -9.75 -3.33
N TRP A 63 0.15 -9.63 -2.02
CA TRP A 63 -0.73 -8.63 -1.42
C TRP A 63 0.06 -7.47 -0.85
N PHE A 64 -0.56 -6.29 -0.89
CA PHE A 64 0.02 -5.03 -0.44
C PHE A 64 -0.90 -4.30 0.53
N THR A 65 -0.38 -3.25 1.16
CA THR A 65 -1.15 -2.36 2.04
C THR A 65 -2.04 -1.38 1.27
N GLN A 66 -1.77 -1.17 -0.03
CA GLN A 66 -2.47 -0.24 -0.93
C GLN A 66 -2.82 -0.92 -2.26
N ASP A 67 -3.72 -0.30 -3.03
CA ASP A 67 -4.07 -0.79 -4.36
C ASP A 67 -2.88 -0.66 -5.33
N PRO A 68 -2.52 -1.74 -6.05
CA PRO A 68 -1.45 -1.71 -7.06
C PRO A 68 -1.82 -0.92 -8.31
N GLU A 69 -0.91 -0.07 -8.78
CA GLU A 69 -1.02 0.58 -10.09
C GLU A 69 -0.80 -0.44 -11.23
N PRO A 70 -1.82 -0.76 -12.06
CA PRO A 70 -1.72 -1.80 -13.08
C PRO A 70 -0.65 -1.55 -14.14
N ALA A 71 -0.40 -0.28 -14.51
CA ALA A 71 0.54 0.04 -15.58
C ALA A 71 1.97 -0.45 -15.27
N VAL A 72 2.38 -0.39 -14.00
CA VAL A 72 3.74 -0.69 -13.55
C VAL A 72 3.88 -2.06 -12.89
N SER A 73 2.79 -2.62 -12.38
CA SER A 73 2.73 -3.89 -11.63
C SER A 73 3.18 -5.11 -12.44
N ARG A 74 4.19 -5.85 -11.99
CA ARG A 74 4.69 -7.06 -12.67
C ARG A 74 5.15 -8.12 -11.68
N LEU A 75 4.98 -9.39 -12.07
CA LEU A 75 5.58 -10.57 -11.45
C LEU A 75 6.53 -11.25 -12.44
N SER A 76 7.65 -11.76 -11.93
CA SER A 76 8.57 -12.63 -12.67
C SER A 76 9.01 -13.80 -11.80
N LEU A 77 9.26 -14.95 -12.42
CA LEU A 77 9.65 -16.18 -11.74
C LEU A 77 11.00 -16.66 -12.27
N GLN A 78 11.96 -16.83 -11.37
CA GLN A 78 13.25 -17.45 -11.64
C GLN A 78 13.26 -18.85 -11.01
N GLY A 79 13.54 -19.86 -11.81
CA GLY A 79 13.73 -21.24 -11.37
C GLY A 79 15.19 -21.69 -11.40
N PRO A 80 15.45 -22.97 -11.05
CA PRO A 80 16.80 -23.54 -11.01
C PRO A 80 17.52 -23.54 -12.37
N THR A 81 16.76 -23.56 -13.47
CA THR A 81 17.28 -23.69 -14.84
C THR A 81 17.20 -22.39 -15.64
N GLY A 82 16.66 -21.31 -15.07
CA GLY A 82 16.42 -20.07 -15.80
C GLY A 82 15.09 -19.41 -15.44
N GLU A 83 14.80 -18.33 -16.15
CA GLU A 83 13.52 -17.62 -16.07
C GLU A 83 12.38 -18.53 -16.54
N ILE A 84 11.24 -18.44 -15.87
CA ILE A 84 10.04 -19.19 -16.18
C ILE A 84 8.95 -18.20 -16.57
N SER A 85 8.37 -18.44 -17.74
CA SER A 85 7.25 -17.64 -18.23
C SER A 85 6.01 -17.86 -17.35
N LEU A 86 5.44 -16.75 -16.92
CA LEU A 86 4.16 -16.68 -16.23
C LEU A 86 3.09 -16.18 -17.20
N GLY A 87 1.83 -16.43 -16.86
CA GLY A 87 0.73 -15.69 -17.46
C GLY A 87 0.82 -14.20 -17.16
N LYS A 88 -0.03 -13.42 -17.84
CA LYS A 88 -0.07 -11.96 -17.67
C LYS A 88 -0.33 -11.60 -16.20
N THR A 89 0.48 -10.70 -15.65
CA THR A 89 0.20 -10.11 -14.33
C THR A 89 -1.11 -9.32 -14.37
N ILE A 90 -2.01 -9.62 -13.45
CA ILE A 90 -3.26 -8.91 -13.21
C ILE A 90 -3.23 -8.24 -11.84
N VAL A 91 -3.97 -7.13 -11.69
CA VAL A 91 -4.24 -6.52 -10.39
C VAL A 91 -5.63 -6.98 -9.96
N ASP A 92 -5.73 -7.46 -8.73
CA ASP A 92 -6.97 -7.93 -8.11
C ASP A 92 -7.52 -6.91 -7.12
N LYS A 93 -8.82 -7.05 -6.82
CA LYS A 93 -9.58 -6.09 -5.98
C LYS A 93 -9.17 -6.10 -4.50
N ASP A 94 -8.40 -7.09 -4.08
CA ASP A 94 -7.98 -7.29 -2.69
C ASP A 94 -6.57 -6.74 -2.42
N ARG A 95 -6.17 -5.71 -3.18
CA ARG A 95 -4.83 -5.07 -3.12
C ARG A 95 -3.71 -6.04 -3.44
N SER A 96 -3.90 -6.85 -4.47
CA SER A 96 -2.92 -7.85 -4.87
C SER A 96 -2.61 -7.81 -6.35
N ILE A 97 -1.47 -8.41 -6.70
CA ILE A 97 -1.13 -8.76 -8.07
C ILE A 97 -0.99 -10.26 -8.17
N ALA A 98 -1.48 -10.85 -9.25
CA ALA A 98 -1.45 -12.29 -9.49
C ALA A 98 -0.97 -12.62 -10.90
N ALA A 99 -0.39 -13.80 -11.06
CA ALA A 99 -0.01 -14.36 -12.35
C ALA A 99 -0.11 -15.89 -12.32
N SER A 100 -0.68 -16.48 -13.37
CA SER A 100 -0.77 -17.94 -13.50
C SER A 100 0.59 -18.58 -13.76
N VAL A 101 0.79 -19.75 -13.18
CA VAL A 101 1.92 -20.65 -13.47
C VAL A 101 1.39 -21.70 -14.45
N GLU A 102 1.62 -21.45 -15.75
CA GLU A 102 0.99 -22.25 -16.81
C GLU A 102 1.64 -23.62 -17.02
N ASN A 103 2.92 -23.75 -16.66
CA ASN A 103 3.70 -24.98 -16.80
C ASN A 103 4.04 -25.56 -15.42
N SER A 104 4.00 -26.89 -15.29
CA SER A 104 4.40 -27.60 -14.07
C SER A 104 5.86 -27.27 -13.72
N LEU A 105 6.09 -26.82 -12.48
CA LEU A 105 7.41 -26.53 -11.98
C LEU A 105 8.14 -27.82 -11.58
N SER A 106 9.37 -27.99 -12.08
CA SER A 106 10.28 -29.03 -11.63
C SER A 106 10.62 -28.91 -10.13
N PRO A 107 11.13 -29.97 -9.48
CA PRO A 107 11.64 -29.84 -8.12
C PRO A 107 12.81 -28.84 -8.05
N GLY A 108 12.80 -27.97 -7.05
CA GLY A 108 13.86 -26.99 -6.82
C GLY A 108 13.42 -25.72 -6.13
N SER A 109 14.36 -24.77 -6.03
CA SER A 109 14.14 -23.46 -5.43
C SER A 109 13.77 -22.42 -6.49
N TYR A 110 12.82 -21.57 -6.12
CA TYR A 110 12.24 -20.55 -6.97
C TYR A 110 12.33 -19.20 -6.28
N ILE A 111 12.60 -18.15 -7.06
CA ILE A 111 12.58 -16.75 -6.62
C ILE A 111 11.50 -16.05 -7.43
N VAL A 112 10.56 -15.42 -6.72
CA VAL A 112 9.56 -14.53 -7.29
C VAL A 112 9.99 -13.11 -7.04
N SER A 113 10.19 -12.35 -8.11
CA SER A 113 10.43 -10.91 -8.02
C SER A 113 9.14 -10.18 -8.39
N TRP A 114 8.82 -9.13 -7.64
CA TRP A 114 7.66 -8.28 -7.89
C TRP A 114 8.09 -6.82 -7.98
N ARG A 115 7.31 -6.04 -8.73
CA ARG A 115 7.33 -4.58 -8.67
C ARG A 115 5.91 -4.05 -8.74
N SER A 116 5.66 -2.95 -8.03
CA SER A 116 4.36 -2.28 -8.00
C SER A 116 4.53 -0.84 -7.50
N ALA A 117 3.49 -0.03 -7.62
CA ALA A 117 3.38 1.28 -6.98
C ALA A 117 1.98 1.42 -6.37
N GLY A 118 1.88 2.20 -5.29
CA GLY A 118 0.59 2.64 -4.76
C GLY A 118 0.19 3.99 -5.33
N ASP A 119 -0.75 4.67 -4.65
CA ASP A 119 -1.32 5.95 -5.09
C ASP A 119 -0.28 7.09 -5.21
N ASP A 120 0.86 6.98 -4.52
CA ASP A 120 1.95 7.96 -4.58
C ASP A 120 2.86 7.82 -5.82
N GLY A 121 2.67 6.75 -6.61
CA GLY A 121 3.43 6.49 -7.82
C GLY A 121 4.87 6.03 -7.59
N HIS A 122 5.32 5.86 -6.34
CA HIS A 122 6.66 5.35 -6.07
C HIS A 122 6.74 3.85 -6.35
N VAL A 123 7.54 3.48 -7.36
CA VAL A 123 7.72 2.07 -7.72
C VAL A 123 8.62 1.38 -6.70
N LEU A 124 8.03 0.43 -5.99
CA LEU A 124 8.71 -0.50 -5.09
C LEU A 124 8.97 -1.83 -5.79
N ARG A 125 9.99 -2.53 -5.29
CA ARG A 125 10.41 -3.86 -5.75
C ARG A 125 10.67 -4.72 -4.52
N GLY A 126 10.50 -6.02 -4.69
CA GLY A 126 10.90 -6.99 -3.69
C GLY A 126 10.89 -8.40 -4.24
N GLU A 127 11.32 -9.33 -3.40
CA GLU A 127 11.47 -10.73 -3.77
C GLU A 127 11.04 -11.63 -2.61
N PHE A 128 10.55 -12.82 -2.96
CA PHE A 128 10.38 -13.92 -2.00
C PHE A 128 10.69 -15.24 -2.69
N SER A 129 11.03 -16.25 -1.90
CA SER A 129 11.41 -17.57 -2.42
C SER A 129 10.45 -18.65 -1.96
N PHE A 130 10.37 -19.74 -2.72
CA PHE A 130 9.70 -20.98 -2.31
C PHE A 130 10.41 -22.20 -2.92
N THR A 131 10.14 -23.39 -2.42
CA THR A 131 10.72 -24.65 -2.90
C THR A 131 9.62 -25.61 -3.32
N VAL A 132 9.80 -26.32 -4.44
CA VAL A 132 8.93 -27.42 -4.89
C VAL A 132 9.66 -28.74 -4.72
N LEU A 133 9.02 -29.73 -4.07
CA LEU A 133 9.62 -31.04 -3.81
C LEU A 133 9.39 -32.06 -4.93
N ALA A 134 8.27 -31.96 -5.66
CA ALA A 134 7.92 -32.88 -6.74
C ALA A 134 7.27 -32.13 -7.92
N ALA A 135 7.61 -32.56 -9.14
CA ALA A 135 6.86 -32.19 -10.33
C ALA A 135 5.49 -32.88 -10.28
N ASN A 136 4.45 -32.15 -10.69
CA ASN A 136 3.08 -32.66 -10.79
C ASN A 136 2.86 -33.37 -12.12
#